data_AF-A0A849Q5S4-F1
#
_entry.id   AF-A0A849Q5S4-F1
#
_cell.length_a   1.000
_cell.length_b   1.000
_cell.length_c   1.000
_cell.angle_alpha   90.00
_cell.angle_beta   90.00
_cell.angle_gamma   90.00
#
_symmetry.space_group_name_H-M   'P 1'
#
loop_
_entity.id
_entity.type
_entity.pdbx_description
1 polymer ?
#
loop_
_entity_poly.entity_id
_entity_poly.type
_entity_poly.pdbx_seq_one_letter_code
_entity_poly.pdbx_strand_id
1 'polypeptide(L)'
;EKIPLIGRIFTYLKKKGAATLEKHPGLKSGAFLGIFAIVSLPFIGAGGTTSAIVGRMIGLKPYYIISAVAIGSLLSGIFYAYAAEAFIILFNENPWFGILFFILIIIGFVILFYVLRNYEKRKTAQAQEVQGE
;
A
#
# COMPACT_ATOMS: atom_id res chain seq x y z
N GLU A 1 -17.26 -12.87 19.33
CA GLU A 1 -18.56 -13.18 18.69
C GLU A 1 -18.40 -13.41 17.19
N LYS A 2 -19.03 -14.43 16.61
CA LYS A 2 -19.09 -14.63 15.15
C LYS A 2 -20.26 -13.82 14.62
N ILE A 3 -19.99 -12.77 13.85
CA ILE A 3 -21.05 -12.12 13.06
C ILE A 3 -21.39 -13.08 11.90
N PRO A 4 -22.59 -13.68 11.88
CA PRO A 4 -22.87 -14.88 11.07
C PRO A 4 -22.77 -14.62 9.56
N LEU A 5 -22.99 -13.39 9.11
CA LEU A 5 -22.89 -13.02 7.70
C LEU A 5 -21.43 -12.82 7.26
N ILE A 6 -20.67 -12.01 7.97
CA ILE A 6 -19.25 -11.71 7.67
C ILE A 6 -18.39 -12.96 7.73
N GLY A 7 -18.64 -13.86 8.70
CA GLY A 7 -17.91 -15.13 8.81
C GLY A 7 -18.04 -16.02 7.57
N ARG A 8 -19.21 -16.03 6.91
CA ARG A 8 -19.46 -16.84 5.72
C ARG A 8 -18.74 -16.29 4.50
N ILE A 9 -18.74 -14.96 4.32
CA ILE A 9 -17.96 -14.27 3.28
C ILE A 9 -16.46 -14.52 3.48
N PHE A 10 -15.95 -14.35 4.70
CA PHE A 10 -14.53 -14.59 5.00
C PHE A 10 -14.10 -16.02 4.68
N THR A 11 -14.92 -17.00 5.04
CA THR A 11 -14.62 -18.41 4.80
C THR A 11 -14.64 -18.74 3.30
N TYR A 12 -15.60 -18.18 2.56
CA TYR A 12 -15.68 -18.31 1.10
C TYR A 12 -14.47 -17.68 0.40
N LEU A 13 -14.14 -16.44 0.74
CA LEU A 13 -13.00 -15.71 0.17
C LEU A 13 -11.68 -16.41 0.49
N LYS A 14 -11.48 -16.86 1.73
CA LYS A 14 -10.29 -17.63 2.13
C LYS A 14 -10.15 -18.92 1.32
N LYS A 15 -11.24 -19.66 1.14
CA LYS A 15 -11.21 -20.94 0.40
C LYS A 15 -10.90 -20.71 -1.09
N LYS A 16 -11.53 -19.70 -1.70
CA LYS A 16 -11.30 -19.34 -3.11
C LYS A 16 -9.89 -18.78 -3.32
N GLY A 17 -9.45 -17.87 -2.44
CA GLY A 17 -8.12 -17.27 -2.47
C GLY A 17 -7.01 -18.30 -2.29
N ALA A 18 -7.14 -19.19 -1.29
CA ALA A 18 -6.18 -20.27 -1.08
C ALA A 18 -6.06 -21.20 -2.31
N ALA A 19 -7.19 -21.60 -2.90
CA ALA A 19 -7.20 -22.43 -4.10
C ALA A 19 -6.55 -21.73 -5.31
N THR A 20 -6.74 -20.41 -5.45
CA THR A 20 -6.09 -19.61 -6.50
C THR A 20 -4.58 -19.47 -6.26
N LEU A 21 -4.16 -19.20 -5.03
CA LEU A 21 -2.73 -19.11 -4.66
C LEU A 21 -2.01 -20.46 -4.84
N GLU A 22 -2.72 -21.56 -4.64
CA GLU A 22 -2.18 -22.91 -4.82
C GLU A 22 -2.04 -23.27 -6.31
N LYS A 23 -3.02 -22.88 -7.15
CA LYS A 23 -2.94 -23.04 -8.61
C LYS A 23 -1.87 -22.17 -9.28
N HIS A 24 -1.61 -20.98 -8.74
CA HIS A 24 -0.64 -20.04 -9.31
C HIS A 24 0.34 -19.55 -8.24
N PRO A 25 1.47 -20.26 -8.03
CA PRO A 25 2.44 -19.91 -7.00
C PRO A 25 3.06 -18.51 -7.16
N GLY A 26 3.11 -17.96 -8.37
CA GLY A 26 3.57 -16.58 -8.63
C GLY A 26 2.68 -15.50 -8.01
N LEU A 27 1.40 -15.79 -7.71
CA LEU A 27 0.55 -14.84 -6.99
C LEU A 27 0.87 -14.77 -5.49
N LYS A 28 1.58 -15.76 -4.92
CA LYS A 28 2.00 -15.72 -3.51
C LYS A 28 3.01 -14.61 -3.27
N SER A 29 3.99 -14.45 -4.17
CA SER A 29 4.98 -13.37 -4.09
C SER A 29 4.33 -12.01 -4.36
N GLY A 30 3.41 -11.91 -5.32
CA GLY A 30 2.64 -10.68 -5.57
C GLY A 30 1.83 -10.24 -4.35
N ALA A 31 1.15 -11.17 -3.68
CA ALA A 31 0.38 -10.88 -2.47
C ALA A 31 1.28 -10.54 -1.27
N PHE A 32 2.44 -11.19 -1.15
CA PHE A 32 3.45 -10.83 -0.16
C PHE A 32 3.95 -9.39 -0.37
N LEU A 33 4.29 -9.02 -1.61
CA LEU A 33 4.74 -7.67 -1.96
C LEU A 33 3.64 -6.64 -1.72
N GLY A 34 2.38 -6.97 -2.02
CA GLY A 34 1.24 -6.10 -1.73
C GLY A 34 1.10 -5.82 -0.23
N ILE A 35 1.18 -6.86 0.62
CA ILE A 35 1.15 -6.71 2.07
C ILE A 35 2.35 -5.88 2.55
N PHE A 36 3.55 -6.20 2.06
CA PHE A 36 4.76 -5.46 2.38
C PHE A 36 4.63 -3.98 2.03
N ALA A 37 4.11 -3.64 0.85
CA ALA A 37 3.88 -2.26 0.41
C ALA A 37 2.85 -1.54 1.27
N ILE A 38 1.74 -2.21 1.62
CA ILE A 38 0.70 -1.64 2.50
C ILE A 38 1.26 -1.32 3.89
N VAL A 39 2.09 -2.20 4.46
CA VAL A 39 2.73 -1.98 5.77
C VAL A 39 3.81 -0.91 5.70
N SER A 40 4.58 -0.91 4.61
CA SER A 40 5.69 0.03 4.44
C SER A 40 5.19 1.47 4.29
N LEU A 41 3.99 1.63 3.72
CA LEU A 41 3.36 2.92 3.54
C LEU A 41 2.60 3.35 4.81
N PRO A 42 2.79 4.59 5.27
CA PRO A 42 2.26 5.06 6.54
C PRO A 42 0.82 5.55 6.42
N PHE A 43 -0.08 4.67 6.00
CA PHE A 43 -1.50 4.98 6.02
C PHE A 43 -2.08 4.64 7.40
N ILE A 44 -2.83 5.57 7.97
CA ILE A 44 -3.54 5.37 9.26
C ILE A 44 -4.40 4.10 9.16
N GLY A 45 -4.05 3.08 9.95
CA GLY A 45 -4.76 1.80 9.97
C GLY A 45 -4.29 0.74 8.96
N ALA A 46 -3.33 1.02 8.07
CA ALA A 46 -2.82 0.04 7.11
C ALA A 46 -1.83 -0.99 7.69
N GLY A 47 -1.41 -0.83 8.94
CA GLY A 47 -0.44 -1.70 9.60
C GLY A 47 -0.89 -3.16 9.79
N GLY A 48 -0.31 -3.83 10.80
CA GLY A 48 -0.44 -5.27 11.02
C GLY A 48 -1.88 -5.82 10.97
N THR A 49 -2.88 -5.07 11.45
CA THR A 49 -4.28 -5.49 11.47
C THR A 49 -4.91 -5.60 10.09
N THR A 50 -4.86 -4.54 9.28
CA THR A 50 -5.45 -4.54 7.92
C THR A 50 -4.71 -5.52 7.02
N SER A 51 -3.39 -5.54 7.12
CA SER A 51 -2.52 -6.47 6.40
C SER A 51 -2.79 -7.94 6.78
N ALA A 52 -3.04 -8.21 8.06
CA ALA A 52 -3.42 -9.55 8.52
C ALA A 52 -4.81 -9.96 8.05
N ILE A 53 -5.79 -9.04 8.07
CA ILE A 53 -7.15 -9.30 7.58
C ILE A 53 -7.11 -9.62 6.09
N VAL A 54 -6.52 -8.73 5.28
CA VAL A 54 -6.44 -8.87 3.82
C VAL A 54 -5.63 -10.12 3.43
N GLY A 55 -4.46 -10.33 4.04
CA GLY A 55 -3.63 -11.50 3.76
C GLY A 55 -4.33 -12.82 4.11
N ARG A 56 -5.09 -12.87 5.21
CA ARG A 56 -5.88 -14.05 5.58
C ARG A 56 -7.08 -14.27 4.67
N MET A 57 -7.72 -13.21 4.18
CA MET A 57 -8.83 -13.31 3.23
C MET A 57 -8.37 -13.85 1.87
N ILE A 58 -7.16 -13.49 1.42
CA ILE A 58 -6.55 -14.00 0.18
C ILE A 58 -6.03 -15.44 0.36
N GLY A 59 -5.99 -15.95 1.60
CA GLY A 59 -5.57 -17.31 1.90
C GLY A 59 -4.06 -17.47 2.08
N LEU A 60 -3.31 -16.38 2.33
CA LEU A 60 -1.90 -16.51 2.70
C LEU A 60 -1.76 -17.23 4.04
N LYS A 61 -0.69 -18.02 4.13
CA LYS A 61 -0.29 -18.63 5.39
C LYS A 61 0.21 -17.55 6.35
N PRO A 62 -0.11 -17.65 7.65
CA PRO A 62 0.20 -16.61 8.63
C PRO A 62 1.68 -16.21 8.68
N TYR A 63 2.62 -17.15 8.50
CA TYR A 63 4.04 -16.82 8.55
C TYR A 63 4.49 -15.84 7.47
N TYR A 64 3.90 -15.87 6.27
CA TYR A 64 4.21 -14.89 5.21
C TYR A 64 3.72 -13.49 5.58
N ILE A 65 2.56 -13.41 6.22
CA ILE A 65 1.97 -12.15 6.66
C ILE A 65 2.85 -11.56 7.77
N ILE A 66 3.21 -12.38 8.77
CA ILE A 66 4.02 -11.96 9.90
C ILE A 66 5.41 -11.50 9.43
N SER A 67 6.06 -12.22 8.51
CA SER A 67 7.36 -11.80 7.99
C SER A 67 7.28 -10.52 7.16
N ALA A 68 6.26 -10.37 6.30
CA ALA A 68 6.04 -9.14 5.55
C ALA A 68 5.83 -7.94 6.48
N VAL A 69 4.99 -8.11 7.50
CA VAL A 69 4.69 -7.06 8.50
C VAL A 69 5.93 -6.73 9.31
N ALA A 70 6.70 -7.72 9.75
CA ALA A 70 7.92 -7.49 10.54
C ALA A 70 8.97 -6.70 9.73
N ILE A 71 9.28 -7.15 8.50
CA ILE A 71 10.27 -6.49 7.65
C ILE A 71 9.80 -5.08 7.26
N GLY A 72 8.54 -4.94 6.85
CA GLY A 72 7.96 -3.64 6.49
C GLY A 72 7.98 -2.67 7.66
N SER A 73 7.59 -3.12 8.86
CA SER A 73 7.55 -2.27 10.06
C SER A 73 8.96 -1.84 10.49
N LEU A 74 9.95 -2.74 10.41
CA LEU A 74 11.34 -2.40 10.70
C LEU A 74 11.88 -1.38 9.69
N LEU A 75 11.64 -1.60 8.40
CA LEU A 75 12.11 -0.70 7.35
C LEU A 75 11.48 0.69 7.48
N SER A 76 10.16 0.75 7.68
CA SER A 76 9.46 2.01 7.93
C SER A 76 9.97 2.70 9.19
N GLY A 77 10.17 1.96 10.29
CA GLY A 77 10.69 2.52 11.54
C GLY A 77 12.07 3.15 11.37
N ILE A 78 12.98 2.48 10.67
CA ILE A 78 14.32 3.01 10.35
C ILE A 78 14.20 4.25 9.46
N PHE A 79 13.39 4.17 8.40
CA PHE A 79 13.15 5.30 7.51
C PHE A 79 12.61 6.52 8.27
N TYR A 80 11.68 6.29 9.20
CA TYR A 80 11.11 7.34 10.04
C TYR A 80 12.14 7.97 10.98
N ALA A 81 13.01 7.17 11.59
CA ALA A 81 14.06 7.68 12.45
C ALA A 81 15.01 8.62 11.69
N TYR A 82 15.50 8.19 10.52
CA TYR A 82 16.35 9.03 9.67
C TYR A 82 15.64 10.26 9.12
N ALA A 83 14.38 10.12 8.70
CA ALA A 83 13.59 11.25 8.23
C ALA A 83 13.40 12.30 9.34
N ALA A 84 13.04 11.86 10.56
CA ALA A 84 12.85 12.75 11.69
C ALA A 84 14.16 13.48 12.07
N GLU A 85 15.28 12.78 12.07
CA GLU A 85 16.59 13.39 12.33
C GLU A 85 16.94 14.44 11.27
N ALA A 86 16.76 14.12 9.98
CA ALA A 86 16.97 15.07 8.88
C ALA A 86 16.06 16.30 9.01
N PHE A 87 14.80 16.11 9.39
CA PHE A 87 13.87 17.20 9.65
C PHE A 87 14.33 18.11 10.79
N ILE A 88 14.79 17.53 11.91
CA ILE A 88 15.27 18.30 13.06
C ILE A 88 16.48 19.15 12.67
N ILE A 89 17.46 18.57 11.96
CA ILE A 89 18.64 19.29 11.49
C ILE A 89 18.24 20.44 10.55
N LEU A 90 17.35 20.16 9.59
CA LEU A 90 16.91 21.14 8.59
C LEU A 90 16.16 22.32 9.23
N PHE A 91 15.31 22.05 10.23
CA PHE A 91 14.55 23.09 10.93
C PHE A 91 15.40 23.89 11.93
N ASN A 92 16.43 23.29 12.54
CA ASN A 92 17.25 23.95 13.55
C ASN A 92 18.28 24.90 12.94
N GLU A 93 18.82 24.61 11.75
CA GLU A 93 19.73 25.54 11.08
C GLU A 93 19.00 26.76 10.49
N ASN A 94 17.89 26.52 9.78
CA ASN A 94 17.08 27.61 9.26
C ASN A 94 15.64 27.15 9.00
N PRO A 95 14.63 27.67 9.72
CA PRO A 95 13.25 27.23 9.57
C PRO A 95 12.68 27.47 8.16
N TRP A 96 13.28 28.35 7.36
CA TRP A 96 12.89 28.56 5.96
C TRP A 96 13.11 27.33 5.08
N PHE A 97 14.15 26.52 5.33
CA PHE A 97 14.36 25.29 4.56
C PHE A 97 13.27 24.26 4.83
N GLY A 98 12.78 24.19 6.07
CA GLY A 98 11.63 23.35 6.42
C GLY A 98 10.36 23.74 5.66
N ILE A 99 10.07 25.04 5.59
CA ILE A 99 8.92 25.57 4.84
C ILE A 99 9.07 25.27 3.34
N LEU A 100 10.25 25.50 2.77
CA LEU A 100 10.53 25.20 1.36
C LEU A 100 10.34 23.72 1.05
N PHE A 101 10.83 22.83 1.93
CA PHE A 101 10.69 21.38 1.79
C PHE A 101 9.21 20.95 1.75
N PHE A 102 8.37 21.49 2.65
CA PHE A 102 6.93 21.23 2.63
C PHE A 102 6.25 21.74 1.35
N ILE A 103 6.62 22.93 0.88
CA ILE A 103 6.10 23.49 -0.38
C ILE A 103 6.47 22.57 -1.57
N LEU A 104 7.71 22.09 -1.63
CA LEU A 104 8.15 21.16 -2.68
C LEU A 104 7.36 19.84 -2.66
N ILE A 105 7.08 19.29 -1.48
CA ILE A 105 6.23 18.09 -1.34
C ILE A 105 4.82 18.37 -1.89
N ILE A 106 4.20 19.49 -1.52
CA ILE A 106 2.86 19.85 -1.99
C ILE A 106 2.85 20.01 -3.52
N ILE A 107 3.83 20.73 -4.08
CA ILE A 107 3.96 20.90 -5.53
C ILE A 107 4.13 19.54 -6.21
N GLY A 108 4.97 18.65 -5.67
CA GLY A 108 5.14 17.29 -6.18
C GLY A 108 3.83 16.50 -6.20
N PHE A 109 3.04 16.56 -5.13
CA PHE A 109 1.71 15.94 -5.06
C PHE A 109 0.74 16.54 -6.08
N VAL A 110 0.73 17.85 -6.26
CA VAL A 110 -0.13 18.53 -7.25
C VAL A 110 0.26 18.12 -8.68
N ILE A 111 1.55 18.08 -9.00
CA ILE A 111 2.06 17.62 -10.30
C ILE A 111 1.66 16.16 -10.52
N LEU A 112 1.93 15.29 -9.54
CA LEU A 112 1.56 13.87 -9.60
C LEU A 112 0.06 13.71 -9.84
N PHE A 113 -0.78 14.44 -9.10
CA PHE A 113 -2.22 14.43 -9.26
C PHE A 113 -2.66 14.89 -10.66
N TYR A 114 -2.06 15.97 -11.16
CA TYR A 114 -2.36 16.49 -12.50
C TYR A 114 -1.97 15.50 -13.59
N VAL A 115 -0.80 14.88 -13.46
CA VAL A 115 -0.28 13.86 -14.37
C VAL A 115 -1.20 12.64 -14.35
N LEU A 116 -1.51 12.07 -13.19
CA LEU A 116 -2.39 10.91 -13.07
C LEU A 116 -3.78 11.18 -13.65
N ARG A 117 -4.36 12.35 -13.36
CA ARG A 117 -5.64 12.77 -13.94
C ARG A 117 -5.58 12.89 -15.46
N ASN A 118 -4.46 13.33 -16.02
CA ASN A 118 -4.28 13.44 -17.46
C ASN A 118 -4.04 12.07 -18.14
N TYR A 119 -3.36 11.14 -17.45
CA TYR A 119 -3.20 9.76 -17.92
C TYR A 119 -4.55 9.02 -18.02
N GLU A 120 -5.43 9.19 -17.03
CA GLU A 120 -6.79 8.64 -17.04
C GLU A 120 -7.58 9.13 -18.26
N LYS A 121 -7.56 10.44 -18.53
CA LYS A 121 -8.24 11.02 -19.70
C LYS A 121 -7.77 10.43 -21.03
N ARG A 122 -6.46 10.15 -21.15
CA ARG A 122 -5.87 9.55 -22.36
C ARG A 122 -6.28 8.10 -22.56
N LYS A 123 -6.40 7.31 -21.48
CA LYS A 123 -6.90 5.93 -21.54
C LYS A 123 -8.36 5.87 -21.97
N THR A 124 -9.21 6.78 -21.47
CA THR A 124 -10.63 6.81 -21.85
C THR A 124 -10.82 7.25 -23.31
N ALA A 125 -10.02 8.20 -23.79
CA ALA A 125 -10.07 8.63 -25.20
C ALA A 125 -9.65 7.51 -26.17
N GLN A 126 -8.58 6.77 -25.86
CA GLN A 126 -8.15 5.63 -26.68
C GLN A 126 -9.14 4.45 -26.66
N ALA A 127 -9.82 4.21 -25.54
CA ALA A 127 -10.85 3.18 -25.46
C ALA A 127 -12.10 3.52 -26.29
N GLN A 128 -12.39 4.81 -26.51
CA GLN A 128 -13.51 5.28 -27.34
C GLN A 128 -13.17 5.28 -28.84
N GLU A 129 -11.91 5.53 -29.23
CA GLU A 129 -11.48 5.41 -30.63
C GLU A 129 -11.50 3.94 -31.12
N VAL A 130 -11.09 2.97 -30.29
CA VAL A 130 -11.08 1.53 -30.66
C VAL A 130 -12.49 0.91 -30.70
N GLN A 131 -13.49 1.52 -30.07
CA GLN A 131 -14.90 1.11 -30.17
C GLN A 131 -15.69 1.86 -31.26
N GLY A 132 -15.08 2.87 -31.89
CA GLY A 132 -15.67 3.67 -32.96
C GLY A 132 -15.21 3.30 -34.37
N GLU A 133 -14.24 2.38 -34.51
CA GLU A 133 -13.86 1.70 -35.75
C GLU A 133 -14.57 0.34 -35.90
#